data_AF-A0A1Z5JTP7-F1
#
_entry.id   AF-A0A1Z5JTP7-F1
#
_cell.length_a   1.000
_cell.length_b   1.000
_cell.length_c   1.000
_cell.angle_alpha   90.00
_cell.angle_beta   90.00
_cell.angle_gamma   90.00
#
_symmetry.space_group_name_H-M   'P 1'
#
loop_
_entity.id
_entity.type
_entity.pdbx_description
1 polymer ?
#
loop_
_entity_poly.entity_id
_entity_poly.type
_entity_poly.pdbx_seq_one_letter_code
_entity_poly.pdbx_strand_id
1 'polypeptide(L)'
;MGRSGRIRIARLIVVASVTISGFFLSATLTRVYLEADDLSWKTTIDELEGIILDSDEENVVGEADLQIIVAIVACTKSKDDWKSVETTALHNILIPSIERTVTPSEKKHVRVDLVVGFDDNDPFWNDPENRKKLQASTHVPISFISVPKQPSRPYRIPFNEVCRASYEYGADFIARVNDDSEFITPGWITKGVNRLSHYNPPWVGVVGPTCRQGNTQILTHDFVHRTHMDIFENYYPDEFDNWWIDDWITYVYGPKRTTRLPDWEMFHHTSKHGQRYQVEQSLKRQLPLSLRRGAQQIELFVQQNESQVLLHQRTVLGTDRLAGVWGPIADFVASH
;
A
#
# COMPACT_ATOMS: atom_id res chain seq x y z
N MET A 1 27.35 34.41 34.74
CA MET A 1 26.82 33.08 35.15
C MET A 1 26.50 32.29 33.88
N GLY A 2 27.46 31.51 33.39
CA GLY A 2 27.27 30.62 32.23
C GLY A 2 26.97 29.21 32.69
N ARG A 3 25.95 28.57 32.11
CA ARG A 3 25.72 27.13 32.23
C ARG A 3 26.08 26.46 30.91
N SER A 4 27.22 25.79 30.93
CA SER A 4 27.68 24.83 29.92
C SER A 4 26.71 23.64 29.88
N GLY A 5 26.07 23.43 28.73
CA GLY A 5 25.38 22.18 28.41
C GLY A 5 26.40 21.13 27.98
N ARG A 6 26.46 20.01 28.70
CA ARG A 6 27.29 18.85 28.36
C ARG A 6 26.71 18.15 27.12
N ILE A 7 27.45 18.18 26.02
CA ILE A 7 27.24 17.28 24.88
C ILE A 7 27.66 15.88 25.34
N ARG A 8 26.73 14.91 25.31
CA ARG A 8 27.06 13.49 25.48
C ARG A 8 27.65 12.99 24.17
N ILE A 9 28.95 12.74 24.16
CA ILE A 9 29.63 12.07 23.04
C ILE A 9 29.26 10.58 23.12
N ALA A 10 28.53 10.07 22.12
CA ALA A 10 28.34 8.64 21.93
C ALA A 10 29.70 8.00 21.61
N ARG A 11 30.03 6.90 22.30
CA ARG A 11 31.26 6.14 22.03
C ARG A 11 31.01 5.17 20.88
N LEU A 12 31.75 5.35 19.80
CA LEU A 12 31.86 4.39 18.71
C LEU A 12 32.79 3.25 19.18
N ILE A 13 32.28 2.02 19.25
CA ILE A 13 33.10 0.82 19.47
C ILE A 13 33.08 0.03 18.16
N VAL A 14 34.19 0.04 17.43
CA VAL A 14 34.39 -0.78 16.24
C VAL A 14 35.16 -2.02 16.65
N VAL A 15 34.54 -3.19 16.51
CA VAL A 15 35.23 -4.48 16.67
C VAL A 15 35.44 -5.05 15.28
N ALA A 16 36.68 -5.00 14.79
CA ALA A 16 37.08 -5.67 13.56
C ALA A 16 37.78 -6.98 13.93
N SER A 17 37.28 -8.10 13.42
CA SER A 17 37.95 -9.40 13.50
C SER A 17 38.46 -9.78 12.11
N VAL A 18 39.79 -9.89 11.99
CA VAL A 18 40.47 -10.34 10.77
C VAL A 18 40.83 -11.81 10.95
N THR A 19 40.39 -12.67 10.04
CA THR A 19 40.79 -14.08 10.02
C THR A 19 41.62 -14.33 8.77
N ILE A 20 42.85 -14.81 8.93
CA ILE A 20 43.76 -15.11 7.82
C ILE A 20 43.82 -16.63 7.65
N SER A 21 43.32 -17.14 6.53
CA SER A 21 43.56 -18.51 6.09
C SER A 21 43.90 -18.51 4.61
N GLY A 22 45.11 -18.99 4.26
CA GLY A 22 45.52 -19.43 2.93
C GLY A 22 45.07 -18.56 1.73
N PHE A 23 45.92 -17.62 1.32
CA PHE A 23 45.92 -16.92 0.03
C PHE A 23 44.65 -16.14 -0.41
N PHE A 24 43.66 -15.93 0.46
CA PHE A 24 42.62 -14.91 0.24
C PHE A 24 42.42 -14.06 1.50
N LEU A 25 42.48 -12.73 1.34
CA LEU A 25 42.01 -11.79 2.36
C LEU A 25 40.48 -11.67 2.21
N SER A 26 39.73 -12.11 3.21
CA SER A 26 38.30 -11.79 3.31
C SER A 26 38.08 -10.95 4.57
N ALA A 27 37.60 -9.71 4.38
CA ALA A 27 37.16 -8.86 5.46
C ALA A 27 35.63 -8.97 5.56
N THR A 28 35.11 -9.44 6.68
CA THR A 28 33.67 -9.45 6.95
C THR A 28 33.33 -8.25 7.83
N LEU A 29 32.61 -7.27 7.29
CA LEU A 29 32.05 -6.17 8.07
C LEU A 29 30.87 -6.70 8.88
N THR A 30 30.97 -6.64 10.21
CA THR A 30 29.85 -6.97 11.11
C THR A 30 29.12 -5.69 11.50
N ARG A 31 27.79 -5.70 11.36
CA ARG A 31 26.88 -4.54 11.45
C ARG A 31 26.89 -3.87 12.83
N VAL A 32 26.83 -2.53 12.85
CA VAL A 32 26.72 -1.70 14.06
C VAL A 32 25.23 -1.54 14.42
N TYR A 33 24.88 -1.70 15.70
CA TYR A 33 23.56 -1.32 16.22
C TYR A 33 23.66 0.02 16.96
N LEU A 34 22.84 1.00 16.56
CA LEU A 34 22.58 2.22 17.31
C LEU A 34 21.17 2.12 17.90
N GLU A 35 21.06 2.17 19.22
CA GLU A 35 19.79 2.49 19.89
C GLU A 35 19.60 4.00 19.82
N ALA A 36 18.60 4.47 19.06
CA ALA A 36 18.16 5.85 19.12
C ALA A 36 16.68 5.99 18.75
N ASP A 37 15.87 6.30 19.75
CA ASP A 37 14.58 6.96 19.57
C ASP A 37 14.81 8.28 18.81
N ASP A 38 13.99 8.55 17.78
CA ASP A 38 13.85 9.81 17.03
C ASP A 38 14.75 10.07 15.79
N LEU A 39 15.53 9.09 15.31
CA LEU A 39 16.36 9.21 14.08
C LEU A 39 15.77 8.56 12.81
N SER A 40 14.60 7.94 12.88
CA SER A 40 14.16 6.97 11.86
C SER A 40 13.80 7.52 10.47
N TRP A 41 13.34 8.77 10.34
CA TRP A 41 12.80 9.24 9.04
C TRP A 41 13.89 9.71 8.09
N LYS A 42 14.86 10.48 8.60
CA LYS A 42 15.99 10.97 7.79
C LYS A 42 16.87 9.81 7.41
N THR A 43 17.16 8.88 8.31
CA THR A 43 17.94 7.69 7.94
C THR A 43 17.20 6.81 6.94
N THR A 44 15.87 6.66 7.00
CA THR A 44 15.15 5.88 5.97
C THR A 44 15.10 6.61 4.62
N ILE A 45 14.91 7.94 4.60
CA ILE A 45 14.95 8.72 3.34
C ILE A 45 16.38 8.86 2.82
N ASP A 46 17.37 9.15 3.66
CA ASP A 46 18.79 9.19 3.32
C ASP A 46 19.31 7.79 2.94
N GLU A 47 18.74 6.68 3.46
CA GLU A 47 19.00 5.31 2.98
C GLU A 47 18.31 5.05 1.64
N LEU A 48 17.08 5.54 1.43
CA LEU A 48 16.39 5.48 0.12
C LEU A 48 17.14 6.32 -0.93
N GLU A 49 17.60 7.52 -0.59
CA GLU A 49 18.41 8.43 -1.42
C GLU A 49 19.82 7.87 -1.61
N GLY A 50 20.46 7.32 -0.58
CA GLY A 50 21.79 6.72 -0.64
C GLY A 50 21.86 5.42 -1.45
N ILE A 51 20.80 4.62 -1.48
CA ILE A 51 20.67 3.45 -2.37
C ILE A 51 20.51 3.86 -3.84
N ILE A 52 19.94 5.04 -4.11
CA ILE A 52 19.75 5.58 -5.47
C ILE A 52 21.03 6.22 -6.01
N LEU A 53 21.90 6.75 -5.14
CA LEU A 53 23.12 7.46 -5.53
C LEU A 53 24.37 6.58 -5.72
N ASP A 54 24.33 5.30 -5.33
CA ASP A 54 25.48 4.37 -5.47
C ASP A 54 25.54 3.67 -6.85
N SER A 55 24.66 4.05 -7.79
CA SER A 55 24.75 3.64 -9.20
C SER A 55 25.45 4.72 -10.04
N ASP A 56 26.76 4.87 -9.86
CA ASP A 56 27.61 5.75 -10.66
C ASP A 56 27.75 5.22 -12.10
N GLU A 57 27.20 5.94 -13.09
CA GLU A 57 27.98 6.63 -14.14
C GLU A 57 27.03 7.34 -15.14
N GLU A 58 27.19 8.67 -15.23
CA GLU A 58 26.76 9.58 -16.29
C GLU A 58 25.40 9.33 -16.97
N ASN A 59 24.31 9.77 -16.32
CA ASN A 59 23.22 10.43 -17.04
C ASN A 59 22.52 11.42 -16.11
N VAL A 60 22.75 12.71 -16.34
CA VAL A 60 22.04 13.82 -15.71
C VAL A 60 20.60 13.82 -16.24
N VAL A 61 19.77 12.95 -15.68
CA VAL A 61 18.31 13.11 -15.70
C VAL A 61 18.01 14.02 -14.52
N GLY A 62 17.41 15.18 -14.79
CA GLY A 62 17.12 16.18 -13.77
C GLY A 62 16.44 15.56 -12.55
N GLU A 63 16.84 16.07 -11.38
CA GLU A 63 16.32 15.83 -10.03
C GLU A 63 14.81 16.15 -9.96
N ALA A 64 14.00 15.44 -10.73
CA ALA A 64 12.57 15.40 -10.59
C ALA A 64 12.33 14.53 -9.35
N ASP A 65 12.04 15.18 -8.22
CA ASP A 65 11.60 14.59 -6.96
C ASP A 65 10.87 13.26 -7.22
N LEU A 66 11.52 12.13 -6.91
CA LEU A 66 10.90 10.81 -6.91
C LEU A 66 9.97 10.72 -5.68
N GLN A 67 8.94 11.55 -5.67
CA GLN A 67 7.94 11.60 -4.61
C GLN A 67 7.24 10.25 -4.53
N ILE A 68 7.26 9.59 -3.36
CA ILE A 68 6.63 8.29 -3.12
C ILE A 68 5.12 8.41 -3.41
N ILE A 69 4.55 7.48 -4.17
CA ILE A 69 3.13 7.44 -4.49
C ILE A 69 2.44 6.39 -3.63
N VAL A 70 1.49 6.84 -2.80
CA VAL A 70 0.59 5.97 -2.03
C VAL A 70 -0.80 6.02 -2.67
N ALA A 71 -1.23 4.90 -3.26
CA ALA A 71 -2.59 4.74 -3.75
C ALA A 71 -3.48 4.20 -2.63
N ILE A 72 -4.45 5.00 -2.20
CA ILE A 72 -5.55 4.53 -1.35
C ILE A 72 -6.62 3.99 -2.29
N VAL A 73 -6.89 2.69 -2.21
CA VAL A 73 -7.85 2.01 -3.10
C VAL A 73 -9.11 1.69 -2.32
N ALA A 74 -10.25 2.20 -2.81
CA ALA A 74 -11.57 1.90 -2.27
C ALA A 74 -12.53 1.49 -3.40
N CYS A 75 -13.32 0.45 -3.19
CA CYS A 75 -14.41 0.10 -4.11
C CYS A 75 -15.74 0.53 -3.50
N THR A 76 -16.60 1.16 -4.30
CA THR A 76 -17.90 1.67 -3.86
C THR A 76 -19.02 1.16 -4.76
N LYS A 77 -20.23 1.15 -4.20
CA LYS A 77 -21.46 0.83 -4.91
C LYS A 77 -22.55 1.77 -4.44
N SER A 78 -23.22 2.41 -5.39
CA SER A 78 -24.34 3.29 -5.11
C SER A 78 -25.46 2.56 -4.38
N LYS A 79 -26.18 3.33 -3.56
CA LYS A 79 -27.41 2.88 -2.92
C LYS A 79 -28.59 3.59 -3.57
N ASP A 80 -29.75 2.95 -3.54
CA ASP A 80 -30.98 3.48 -4.14
C ASP A 80 -31.40 4.85 -3.57
N ASP A 81 -30.93 5.19 -2.36
CA ASP A 81 -31.23 6.44 -1.67
C ASP A 81 -30.18 7.55 -1.88
N TRP A 82 -29.10 7.29 -2.64
CA TRP A 82 -28.08 8.29 -2.92
C TRP A 82 -28.59 9.34 -3.90
N LYS A 83 -28.87 10.53 -3.37
CA LYS A 83 -29.35 11.68 -4.15
C LYS A 83 -28.24 12.65 -4.52
N SER A 84 -27.11 12.60 -3.83
CA SER A 84 -26.00 13.52 -4.04
C SER A 84 -24.68 12.99 -3.47
N VAL A 85 -23.57 13.54 -3.96
CA VAL A 85 -22.21 13.15 -3.55
C VAL A 85 -21.99 13.37 -2.04
N GLU A 86 -22.60 14.41 -1.49
CA GLU A 86 -22.55 14.79 -0.08
C GLU A 86 -23.26 13.81 0.84
N THR A 87 -23.94 12.79 0.31
CA THR A 87 -24.53 11.71 1.12
C THR A 87 -23.65 10.45 1.17
N THR A 88 -22.62 10.39 0.32
CA THR A 88 -21.75 9.22 0.20
C THR A 88 -20.80 9.08 1.40
N ALA A 89 -20.37 7.85 1.68
CA ALA A 89 -19.35 7.60 2.69
C ALA A 89 -17.97 8.13 2.26
N LEU A 90 -17.68 8.12 0.95
CA LEU A 90 -16.48 8.73 0.39
C LEU A 90 -16.36 10.20 0.79
N HIS A 91 -17.40 11.00 0.54
CA HIS A 91 -17.40 12.43 0.84
C HIS A 91 -17.40 12.74 2.34
N ASN A 92 -18.19 12.01 3.13
CA ASN A 92 -18.42 12.37 4.54
C ASN A 92 -17.46 11.71 5.53
N ILE A 93 -16.77 10.65 5.13
CA ILE A 93 -15.95 9.84 6.03
C ILE A 93 -14.55 9.69 5.45
N LEU A 94 -14.41 8.97 4.34
CA LEU A 94 -13.10 8.53 3.86
C LEU A 94 -12.21 9.72 3.51
N ILE A 95 -12.66 10.60 2.61
CA ILE A 95 -11.88 11.74 2.13
C ILE A 95 -11.49 12.71 3.28
N PRO A 96 -12.43 13.19 4.13
CA PRO A 96 -12.08 14.04 5.26
C PRO A 96 -11.07 13.38 6.22
N SER A 97 -11.16 12.06 6.41
CA SER A 97 -10.21 11.34 7.26
C SER A 97 -8.82 11.26 6.65
N ILE A 98 -8.68 11.12 5.33
CA ILE A 98 -7.39 11.18 4.63
C ILE A 98 -6.77 12.57 4.81
N GLU A 99 -7.53 13.63 4.52
CA GLU A 99 -7.05 15.01 4.62
C GLU A 99 -6.57 15.37 6.03
N ARG A 100 -7.26 14.84 7.05
CA ARG A 100 -6.95 15.05 8.47
C ARG A 100 -5.75 14.24 8.96
N THR A 101 -5.52 13.03 8.45
CA THR A 101 -4.53 12.09 9.00
C THR A 101 -3.21 12.04 8.22
N VAL A 102 -3.21 12.41 6.95
CA VAL A 102 -1.96 12.57 6.19
C VAL A 102 -1.28 13.86 6.65
N THR A 103 -0.14 13.71 7.32
CA THR A 103 0.54 14.81 8.02
C THR A 103 1.26 15.75 7.06
N PRO A 104 1.51 17.02 7.45
CA PRO A 104 2.33 17.94 6.66
C PRO A 104 3.75 17.43 6.38
N SER A 105 4.32 16.62 7.30
CA SER A 105 5.62 15.98 7.09
C SER A 105 5.56 14.91 6.00
N GLU A 106 4.52 14.08 5.97
CA GLU A 106 4.35 13.07 4.91
C GLU A 106 4.15 13.71 3.55
N LYS A 107 3.35 14.78 3.46
CA LYS A 107 3.07 15.48 2.20
C LYS A 107 4.30 16.05 1.50
N LYS A 108 5.43 16.21 2.21
CA LYS A 108 6.70 16.64 1.61
C LYS A 108 7.36 15.58 0.73
N HIS A 109 7.13 14.31 1.05
CA HIS A 109 7.82 13.17 0.43
C HIS A 109 6.85 12.19 -0.23
N VAL A 110 5.57 12.26 0.13
CA VAL A 110 4.52 11.35 -0.32
C VAL A 110 3.42 12.11 -1.02
N ARG A 111 3.07 11.63 -2.21
CA ARG A 111 1.83 11.94 -2.89
C ARG A 111 0.80 10.86 -2.57
N VAL A 112 -0.39 11.28 -2.15
CA VAL A 112 -1.49 10.37 -1.83
C VAL A 112 -2.58 10.54 -2.88
N ASP A 113 -2.91 9.45 -3.56
CA ASP A 113 -3.96 9.41 -4.57
C ASP A 113 -5.07 8.47 -4.11
N LEU A 114 -6.32 8.91 -4.19
CA LEU A 114 -7.49 8.06 -3.95
C LEU A 114 -7.94 7.46 -5.29
N VAL A 115 -8.01 6.14 -5.37
CA VAL A 115 -8.46 5.41 -6.55
C VAL A 115 -9.75 4.66 -6.22
N VAL A 116 -10.83 5.06 -6.86
CA VAL A 116 -12.19 4.58 -6.58
C VAL A 116 -12.65 3.64 -7.68
N GLY A 117 -12.83 2.36 -7.34
CA GLY A 117 -13.49 1.38 -8.21
C GLY A 117 -15.01 1.43 -8.06
N PHE A 118 -15.75 1.32 -9.16
CA PHE A 118 -17.21 1.20 -9.14
C PHE A 118 -17.70 0.28 -10.26
N ASP A 119 -18.88 -0.34 -10.09
CA ASP A 119 -19.46 -1.22 -11.12
C ASP A 119 -19.76 -0.44 -12.41
N ASP A 120 -19.46 -1.00 -13.58
CA ASP A 120 -19.69 -0.36 -14.89
C ASP A 120 -21.16 -0.04 -15.20
N ASN A 121 -22.09 -0.62 -14.45
CA ASN A 121 -23.52 -0.36 -14.54
C ASN A 121 -24.06 0.45 -13.35
N ASP A 122 -23.20 1.02 -12.51
CA ASP A 122 -23.60 1.89 -11.40
C ASP A 122 -24.13 3.22 -11.93
N PRO A 123 -25.43 3.54 -11.80
CA PRO A 123 -26.01 4.73 -12.42
C PRO A 123 -25.49 6.03 -11.79
N PHE A 124 -25.15 6.01 -10.51
CA PHE A 124 -24.71 7.20 -9.79
C PHE A 124 -23.28 7.57 -10.18
N TRP A 125 -22.37 6.59 -10.17
CA TRP A 125 -20.96 6.82 -10.47
C TRP A 125 -20.67 6.88 -11.96
N ASN A 126 -21.52 6.32 -12.82
CA ASN A 126 -21.42 6.53 -14.27
C ASN A 126 -21.74 7.97 -14.68
N ASP A 127 -22.51 8.73 -13.90
CA ASP A 127 -22.73 10.16 -14.13
C ASP A 127 -21.42 10.96 -13.93
N PRO A 128 -20.85 11.55 -15.00
CA PRO A 128 -19.63 12.34 -14.89
C PRO A 128 -19.75 13.54 -13.95
N GLU A 129 -20.95 14.09 -13.79
CA GLU A 129 -21.17 15.24 -12.91
C GLU A 129 -21.02 14.87 -11.44
N ASN A 130 -21.40 13.65 -11.04
CA ASN A 130 -21.14 13.19 -9.67
C ASN A 130 -19.64 12.99 -9.41
N ARG A 131 -18.90 12.43 -10.37
CA ARG A 131 -17.45 12.27 -10.26
C ARG A 131 -16.73 13.62 -10.17
N LYS A 132 -17.07 14.57 -11.05
CA LYS A 132 -16.51 15.93 -11.04
C LYS A 132 -16.83 16.67 -9.75
N LYS A 133 -18.07 16.55 -9.24
CA LYS A 133 -18.47 17.16 -7.96
C LYS A 133 -17.62 16.64 -6.79
N LEU A 134 -17.39 15.32 -6.72
CA LEU A 134 -16.52 14.75 -5.68
C LEU A 134 -15.07 15.20 -5.83
N GLN A 135 -14.54 15.24 -7.06
CA GLN A 135 -13.18 15.73 -7.32
C GLN A 135 -13.01 17.21 -6.91
N ALA A 136 -14.02 18.03 -7.17
CA ALA A 136 -14.00 19.44 -6.82
C ALA A 136 -14.16 19.71 -5.31
N SER A 137 -14.62 18.73 -4.53
CA SER A 137 -14.87 18.89 -3.08
C SER A 137 -13.66 18.59 -2.19
N THR A 138 -12.50 18.24 -2.76
CA THR A 138 -11.32 17.83 -1.98
C THR A 138 -10.01 18.31 -2.60
N HIS A 139 -8.96 18.34 -1.80
CA HIS A 139 -7.59 18.51 -2.28
C HIS A 139 -6.86 17.19 -2.54
N VAL A 140 -7.45 16.05 -2.18
CA VAL A 140 -6.91 14.72 -2.48
C VAL A 140 -7.17 14.43 -3.97
N PRO A 141 -6.15 14.13 -4.79
CA PRO A 141 -6.35 13.65 -6.15
C PRO A 141 -7.21 12.38 -6.15
N ILE A 142 -8.29 12.38 -6.95
CA ILE A 142 -9.18 11.22 -7.07
C ILE A 142 -9.23 10.74 -8.52
N SER A 143 -8.95 9.45 -8.72
CA SER A 143 -9.22 8.74 -9.96
C SER A 143 -10.39 7.77 -9.78
N PHE A 144 -11.18 7.58 -10.83
CA PHE A 144 -12.28 6.63 -10.86
C PHE A 144 -12.03 5.57 -11.92
N ILE A 145 -12.33 4.31 -11.58
CA ILE A 145 -12.17 3.16 -12.45
C ILE A 145 -13.50 2.40 -12.53
N SER A 146 -14.07 2.36 -13.72
CA SER A 146 -15.23 1.51 -14.02
C SER A 146 -14.78 0.06 -14.12
N VAL A 147 -15.39 -0.82 -13.33
CA VAL A 147 -15.08 -2.25 -13.28
C VAL A 147 -16.20 -3.02 -13.96
N PRO A 148 -15.91 -3.70 -15.11
CA PRO A 148 -16.92 -4.44 -15.84
C PRO A 148 -17.54 -5.55 -15.00
N LYS A 149 -18.87 -5.55 -14.89
CA LYS A 149 -19.58 -6.64 -14.24
C LYS A 149 -19.54 -7.89 -15.11
N GLN A 150 -19.11 -9.01 -14.53
CA GLN A 150 -19.14 -10.30 -15.22
C GLN A 150 -20.36 -11.11 -14.74
N PRO A 151 -21.40 -11.34 -15.57
CA PRO A 151 -22.58 -12.09 -15.15
C PRO A 151 -22.27 -13.52 -14.68
N SER A 152 -21.21 -14.13 -15.23
CA SER A 152 -20.72 -15.46 -14.84
C SER A 152 -19.96 -15.47 -13.51
N ARG A 153 -19.51 -14.29 -13.03
CA ARG A 153 -18.76 -14.09 -11.78
C ARG A 153 -19.28 -12.86 -11.02
N PRO A 154 -20.52 -12.89 -10.51
CA PRO A 154 -21.18 -11.70 -9.93
C PRO A 154 -20.52 -11.20 -8.64
N TYR A 155 -19.64 -12.00 -8.01
CA TYR A 155 -18.92 -11.67 -6.79
C TYR A 155 -17.40 -11.56 -6.98
N ARG A 156 -16.97 -11.38 -8.24
CA ARG A 156 -15.58 -11.09 -8.59
C ARG A 156 -15.05 -9.93 -7.74
N ILE A 157 -13.76 -9.97 -7.44
CA ILE A 157 -13.09 -9.02 -6.55
C ILE A 157 -12.69 -7.78 -7.35
N PRO A 158 -13.40 -6.63 -7.24
CA PRO A 158 -13.08 -5.43 -8.02
C PRO A 158 -11.73 -4.83 -7.64
N PHE A 159 -11.21 -5.15 -6.45
CA PHE A 159 -9.90 -4.70 -6.01
C PHE A 159 -8.77 -5.19 -6.92
N ASN A 160 -8.90 -6.34 -7.59
CA ASN A 160 -7.84 -6.85 -8.47
C ASN A 160 -7.55 -5.87 -9.61
N GLU A 161 -8.59 -5.34 -10.27
CA GLU A 161 -8.44 -4.37 -11.36
C GLU A 161 -7.97 -3.01 -10.86
N VAL A 162 -8.53 -2.52 -9.76
CA VAL A 162 -8.23 -1.17 -9.26
C VAL A 162 -6.81 -1.10 -8.67
N CYS A 163 -6.37 -2.15 -7.97
CA CYS A 163 -5.00 -2.25 -7.49
C CYS A 163 -4.01 -2.48 -8.63
N ARG A 164 -4.37 -3.26 -9.66
CA ARG A 164 -3.54 -3.39 -10.88
C ARG A 164 -3.36 -2.05 -11.58
N ALA A 165 -4.44 -1.28 -11.75
CA ALA A 165 -4.38 0.06 -12.30
C ALA A 165 -3.47 0.99 -11.49
N SER A 166 -3.56 0.93 -10.16
CA SER A 166 -2.73 1.75 -9.27
C SER A 166 -1.25 1.38 -9.38
N TYR A 167 -0.94 0.08 -9.47
CA TYR A 167 0.41 -0.42 -9.70
C TYR A 167 0.96 0.01 -11.06
N GLU A 168 0.17 -0.15 -12.13
CA GLU A 168 0.52 0.23 -13.50
C GLU A 168 0.75 1.75 -13.59
N TYR A 169 -0.06 2.55 -12.89
CA TYR A 169 0.12 4.00 -12.73
C TYR A 169 1.42 4.41 -12.01
N GLY A 170 2.11 3.47 -11.37
CA GLY A 170 3.37 3.71 -10.68
C GLY A 170 3.25 3.95 -9.18
N ALA A 171 2.16 3.50 -8.53
CA ALA A 171 2.07 3.51 -7.08
C ALA A 171 3.18 2.64 -6.45
N ASP A 172 3.90 3.17 -5.46
CA ASP A 172 4.90 2.43 -4.70
C ASP A 172 4.25 1.65 -3.56
N PHE A 173 3.18 2.19 -2.99
CA PHE A 173 2.39 1.56 -1.95
C PHE A 173 0.90 1.59 -2.27
N ILE A 174 0.20 0.54 -1.85
CA ILE A 174 -1.25 0.41 -2.03
C ILE A 174 -1.86 0.18 -0.65
N ALA A 175 -2.78 1.06 -0.26
CA ALA A 175 -3.63 0.92 0.91
C ALA A 175 -5.03 0.49 0.48
N ARG A 176 -5.40 -0.77 0.68
CA ARG A 176 -6.76 -1.25 0.41
C ARG A 176 -7.66 -0.92 1.59
N VAL A 177 -8.72 -0.16 1.33
CA VAL A 177 -9.75 0.21 2.31
C VAL A 177 -11.17 0.04 1.78
N ASN A 178 -12.15 0.09 2.66
CA ASN A 178 -13.56 0.16 2.26
C ASN A 178 -13.98 1.62 2.03
N ASP A 179 -15.08 1.82 1.31
CA ASP A 179 -15.62 3.16 1.04
C ASP A 179 -16.19 3.85 2.30
N ASP A 180 -16.46 3.08 3.35
CA ASP A 180 -16.94 3.50 4.66
C ASP A 180 -15.89 3.40 5.78
N SER A 181 -14.61 3.33 5.40
CA SER A 181 -13.48 3.37 6.32
C SER A 181 -13.11 4.81 6.71
N GLU A 182 -12.67 4.99 7.96
CA GLU A 182 -12.18 6.25 8.50
C GLU A 182 -10.77 6.07 9.07
N PHE A 183 -9.81 6.82 8.55
CA PHE A 183 -8.47 6.92 9.15
C PHE A 183 -8.54 7.71 10.46
N ILE A 184 -8.02 7.13 11.54
CA ILE A 184 -8.02 7.75 12.87
C ILE A 184 -6.65 8.33 13.20
N THR A 185 -5.59 7.55 12.99
CA THR A 185 -4.22 7.89 13.39
C THR A 185 -3.53 8.78 12.35
N PRO A 186 -3.04 9.99 12.73
CA PRO A 186 -2.15 10.77 11.89
C PRO A 186 -0.79 10.08 11.70
N GLY A 187 -0.16 10.23 10.53
CA GLY A 187 1.17 9.68 10.29
C GLY A 187 1.17 8.18 9.96
N TRP A 188 0.02 7.64 9.56
CA TRP A 188 -0.15 6.20 9.34
C TRP A 188 0.67 5.68 8.16
N ILE A 189 0.92 6.51 7.14
CA ILE A 189 1.74 6.14 5.97
C ILE A 189 3.15 5.84 6.45
N THR A 190 3.73 6.76 7.23
CA THR A 190 5.08 6.61 7.80
C THR A 190 5.20 5.33 8.62
N LYS A 191 4.19 5.02 9.44
CA LYS A 191 4.16 3.78 10.24
C LYS A 191 4.15 2.54 9.35
N GLY A 192 3.32 2.53 8.31
CA GLY A 192 3.21 1.42 7.37
C GLY A 192 4.50 1.20 6.59
N VAL A 193 5.04 2.26 5.99
CA VAL A 193 6.28 2.26 5.20
C VAL A 193 7.46 1.78 6.06
N ASN A 194 7.64 2.36 7.26
CA ASN A 194 8.70 1.96 8.18
C ASN A 194 8.57 0.48 8.54
N ARG A 195 7.36 -0.03 8.79
CA ARG A 195 7.23 -1.45 9.14
C ARG A 195 7.58 -2.37 7.96
N LEU A 196 7.14 -2.04 6.75
CA LEU A 196 7.45 -2.82 5.54
C LEU A 196 8.95 -2.81 5.22
N SER A 197 9.66 -1.70 5.43
CA SER A 197 11.11 -1.59 5.18
C SER A 197 11.93 -2.52 6.08
N HIS A 198 11.43 -2.83 7.27
CA HIS A 198 12.10 -3.67 8.26
C HIS A 198 11.78 -5.17 8.15
N TYR A 199 11.00 -5.59 7.15
CA TYR A 199 10.88 -7.02 6.86
C TYR A 199 12.15 -7.59 6.24
N ASN A 200 12.24 -8.92 6.20
CA ASN A 200 13.35 -9.62 5.57
C ASN A 200 12.83 -10.60 4.50
N PRO A 201 13.06 -10.33 3.20
CA PRO A 201 13.68 -9.11 2.66
C PRO A 201 12.77 -7.88 2.87
N PRO A 202 13.32 -6.65 2.82
CA PRO A 202 12.54 -5.42 2.89
C PRO A 202 11.39 -5.40 1.87
N TRP A 203 10.30 -4.72 2.21
CA TRP A 203 9.13 -4.51 1.36
C TRP A 203 8.30 -5.76 1.03
N VAL A 204 8.79 -6.95 1.36
CA VAL A 204 8.04 -8.20 1.16
C VAL A 204 7.22 -8.50 2.41
N GLY A 205 5.96 -8.08 2.38
CA GLY A 205 5.02 -8.32 3.46
C GLY A 205 3.75 -7.51 3.34
N VAL A 206 2.95 -7.60 4.39
CA VAL A 206 1.74 -6.80 4.57
C VAL A 206 1.71 -6.20 5.95
N VAL A 207 1.18 -5.00 6.05
CA VAL A 207 0.84 -4.36 7.31
C VAL A 207 -0.60 -3.88 7.27
N GLY A 208 -1.24 -3.74 8.42
CA GLY A 208 -2.59 -3.20 8.47
C GLY A 208 -2.91 -2.53 9.80
N PRO A 209 -3.95 -1.68 9.82
CA PRO A 209 -4.38 -1.01 11.03
C PRO A 209 -5.02 -1.97 12.03
N THR A 210 -5.03 -1.54 13.27
CA THR A 210 -5.99 -2.02 14.25
C THR A 210 -7.37 -1.48 13.91
N CYS A 211 -8.29 -2.38 13.57
CA CYS A 211 -9.72 -2.09 13.46
C CYS A 211 -10.46 -2.87 14.54
N ARG A 212 -11.27 -2.17 15.33
CA ARG A 212 -12.04 -2.76 16.45
C ARG A 212 -13.46 -3.14 16.03
N GLN A 213 -13.82 -2.88 14.78
CA GLN A 213 -15.12 -3.22 14.21
C GLN A 213 -14.98 -4.43 13.28
N GLY A 214 -16.06 -5.20 13.14
CA GLY A 214 -16.05 -6.40 12.31
C GLY A 214 -15.15 -7.51 12.86
N ASN A 215 -14.44 -8.21 11.98
CA ASN A 215 -13.57 -9.32 12.34
C ASN A 215 -12.19 -8.83 12.79
N THR A 216 -11.96 -8.79 14.10
CA THR A 216 -10.70 -8.33 14.69
C THR A 216 -9.55 -9.36 14.62
N GLN A 217 -9.78 -10.55 14.07
CA GLN A 217 -8.76 -11.59 13.95
C GLN A 217 -7.93 -11.45 12.66
N ILE A 218 -8.48 -10.79 11.64
CA ILE A 218 -7.87 -10.64 10.32
C ILE A 218 -7.60 -9.17 9.97
N LEU A 219 -6.82 -8.92 8.94
CA LEU A 219 -6.63 -7.59 8.35
C LEU A 219 -7.80 -7.32 7.40
N THR A 220 -8.75 -6.50 7.85
CA THR A 220 -9.87 -6.04 7.00
C THR A 220 -9.51 -4.82 6.14
N HIS A 221 -8.31 -4.28 6.37
CA HIS A 221 -7.67 -3.22 5.61
C HIS A 221 -6.19 -3.58 5.59
N ASP A 222 -5.52 -3.35 4.47
CA ASP A 222 -4.14 -3.77 4.30
C ASP A 222 -3.34 -2.74 3.50
N PHE A 223 -2.04 -2.74 3.76
CA PHE A 223 -1.07 -1.83 3.19
C PHE A 223 0.15 -2.63 2.79
N VAL A 224 0.48 -2.55 1.52
CA VAL A 224 1.56 -3.31 0.89
C VAL A 224 2.40 -2.39 0.04
N HIS A 225 3.66 -2.78 -0.16
CA HIS A 225 4.50 -2.21 -1.20
C HIS A 225 4.17 -2.87 -2.56
N ARG A 226 4.53 -2.21 -3.66
CA ARG A 226 4.33 -2.70 -5.04
C ARG A 226 4.90 -4.09 -5.30
N THR A 227 5.90 -4.52 -4.53
CA THR A 227 6.43 -5.89 -4.51
C THR A 227 5.36 -6.96 -4.34
N HIS A 228 4.23 -6.63 -3.69
CA HIS A 228 3.07 -7.51 -3.66
C HIS A 228 2.58 -7.87 -5.07
N MET A 229 2.48 -6.89 -5.95
CA MET A 229 2.04 -7.05 -7.34
C MET A 229 3.14 -7.61 -8.26
N ASP A 230 4.40 -7.59 -7.81
CA ASP A 230 5.51 -8.28 -8.47
C ASP A 230 5.54 -9.78 -8.11
N ILE A 231 5.12 -10.13 -6.89
CA ILE A 231 5.02 -11.52 -6.41
C ILE A 231 3.78 -12.21 -6.98
N PHE A 232 2.65 -11.49 -7.04
CA PHE A 232 1.34 -12.06 -7.37
C PHE A 232 0.80 -11.51 -8.70
N GLU A 233 0.18 -12.39 -9.49
CA GLU A 233 -0.50 -12.01 -10.74
C GLU A 233 -1.68 -11.06 -10.50
N ASN A 234 -2.33 -11.16 -9.35
CA ASN A 234 -3.42 -10.28 -8.92
C ASN A 234 -3.23 -9.90 -7.45
N TYR A 235 -3.86 -8.80 -7.03
CA TYR A 235 -3.80 -8.34 -5.64
C TYR A 235 -4.40 -9.38 -4.67
N TYR A 236 -5.47 -10.04 -5.10
CA TYR A 236 -6.02 -11.23 -4.45
C TYR A 236 -6.14 -12.39 -5.44
N PRO A 237 -6.08 -13.64 -4.98
CA PRO A 237 -6.27 -14.80 -5.86
C PRO A 237 -7.65 -14.80 -6.52
N ASP A 238 -7.66 -15.00 -7.84
CA ASP A 238 -8.88 -14.96 -8.65
C ASP A 238 -9.86 -16.11 -8.34
N GLU A 239 -9.42 -17.17 -7.65
CA GLU A 239 -10.30 -18.24 -7.20
C GLU A 239 -11.25 -17.84 -6.08
N PHE A 240 -10.97 -16.73 -5.39
CA PHE A 240 -11.89 -16.16 -4.41
C PHE A 240 -12.88 -15.23 -5.08
N ASP A 241 -14.07 -15.20 -4.51
CA ASP A 241 -15.00 -14.08 -4.63
C ASP A 241 -14.80 -13.18 -3.40
N ASN A 242 -15.49 -12.05 -3.26
CA ASN A 242 -15.28 -11.03 -2.19
C ASN A 242 -15.14 -11.52 -0.73
N TRP A 243 -15.42 -12.80 -0.43
CA TRP A 243 -15.18 -13.45 0.85
C TRP A 243 -13.80 -14.11 0.92
N TRP A 244 -13.22 -14.20 2.12
CA TRP A 244 -11.92 -14.86 2.39
C TRP A 244 -10.68 -14.12 1.88
N ILE A 245 -10.81 -13.02 1.14
CA ILE A 245 -9.67 -12.19 0.71
C ILE A 245 -8.93 -11.58 1.89
N ASP A 246 -9.66 -11.13 2.92
CA ASP A 246 -9.11 -10.62 4.18
C ASP A 246 -8.34 -11.71 4.93
N ASP A 247 -8.88 -12.93 4.99
CA ASP A 247 -8.19 -14.09 5.56
C ASP A 247 -6.92 -14.40 4.77
N TRP A 248 -7.01 -14.43 3.43
CA TRP A 248 -5.88 -14.76 2.58
C TRP A 248 -4.72 -13.80 2.79
N ILE A 249 -4.95 -12.48 2.69
CA ILE A 249 -3.87 -11.50 2.84
C ILE A 249 -3.29 -11.50 4.26
N THR A 250 -4.12 -11.75 5.27
CA THR A 250 -3.66 -11.88 6.67
C THR A 250 -2.62 -12.97 6.82
N TYR A 251 -2.81 -14.11 6.15
CA TYR A 251 -2.02 -15.32 6.39
C TYR A 251 -0.98 -15.63 5.32
N VAL A 252 -1.10 -15.13 4.09
CA VAL A 252 -0.24 -15.53 2.96
C VAL A 252 1.25 -15.25 3.20
N TYR A 253 1.55 -14.11 3.84
CA TYR A 253 2.92 -13.71 4.19
C TYR A 253 3.47 -14.40 5.44
N GLY A 254 2.61 -15.07 6.20
CA GLY A 254 2.97 -15.71 7.47
C GLY A 254 3.35 -14.71 8.58
N PRO A 255 3.56 -15.21 9.81
CA PRO A 255 3.71 -14.36 11.00
C PRO A 255 4.97 -13.49 11.01
N LYS A 256 5.96 -13.77 10.15
CA LYS A 256 7.20 -12.99 10.05
C LYS A 256 7.07 -11.75 9.17
N ARG A 257 6.10 -11.74 8.23
CA ARG A 257 5.92 -10.71 7.20
C ARG A 257 4.49 -10.14 7.19
N THR A 258 3.69 -10.45 8.19
CA THR A 258 2.37 -9.83 8.45
C THR A 258 2.43 -9.11 9.79
N THR A 259 2.02 -7.83 9.84
CA THR A 259 1.94 -7.06 11.09
C THR A 259 0.67 -6.24 11.15
N ARG A 260 -0.12 -6.43 12.21
CA ARG A 260 -1.12 -5.44 12.61
C ARG A 260 -0.46 -4.39 13.49
N LEU A 261 -0.49 -3.12 13.09
CA LEU A 261 0.15 -2.04 13.84
C LEU A 261 -0.82 -1.55 14.94
N PRO A 262 -0.45 -1.66 16.24
CA PRO A 262 -1.33 -1.30 17.34
C PRO A 262 -1.54 0.21 17.47
N ASP A 263 -0.63 1.00 16.92
CA ASP A 263 -0.60 2.46 16.93
C ASP A 263 -1.07 3.10 15.61
N TRP A 264 -1.59 2.29 14.69
CA TRP A 264 -2.35 2.72 13.52
C TRP A 264 -3.77 2.20 13.64
N GLU A 265 -4.72 3.09 13.91
CA GLU A 265 -6.14 2.78 14.06
C GLU A 265 -6.94 3.24 12.85
N MET A 266 -7.93 2.41 12.50
CA MET A 266 -8.94 2.70 11.49
C MET A 266 -10.31 2.30 12.03
N PHE A 267 -11.31 3.13 11.76
CA PHE A 267 -12.69 2.86 12.14
C PHE A 267 -13.49 2.43 10.91
N HIS A 268 -14.20 1.30 11.00
CA HIS A 268 -15.04 0.79 9.93
C HIS A 268 -16.51 1.01 10.27
N HIS A 269 -17.19 1.87 9.51
CA HIS A 269 -18.59 2.24 9.71
C HIS A 269 -19.57 1.14 9.24
N THR A 270 -19.42 -0.07 9.81
CA THR A 270 -20.13 -1.32 9.44
C THR A 270 -21.66 -1.21 9.40
N SER A 271 -22.26 -0.27 10.14
CA SER A 271 -23.72 -0.05 10.15
C SER A 271 -24.24 0.59 8.86
N LYS A 272 -23.38 1.18 8.03
CA LYS A 272 -23.84 1.92 6.84
C LYS A 272 -24.25 1.00 5.70
N HIS A 273 -23.68 -0.20 5.58
CA HIS A 273 -23.92 -1.05 4.40
C HIS A 273 -24.52 -2.43 4.69
N GLY A 274 -24.74 -2.79 5.96
CA GLY A 274 -25.29 -4.10 6.33
C GLY A 274 -24.44 -5.27 5.85
N GLN A 275 -24.94 -6.50 6.00
CA GLN A 275 -24.28 -7.68 5.41
C GLN A 275 -24.56 -7.68 3.90
N ARG A 276 -23.59 -7.24 3.10
CA ARG A 276 -23.76 -7.08 1.63
C ARG A 276 -23.93 -8.42 0.89
N TYR A 277 -23.47 -9.55 1.44
CA TYR A 277 -23.51 -10.87 0.79
C TYR A 277 -23.76 -12.04 1.77
N GLN A 278 -24.23 -13.19 1.28
CA GLN A 278 -24.23 -14.43 2.08
C GLN A 278 -22.85 -15.08 2.02
N VAL A 279 -22.40 -15.65 3.15
CA VAL A 279 -21.07 -16.27 3.25
C VAL A 279 -21.03 -17.54 2.42
N GLU A 280 -20.17 -17.57 1.41
CA GLU A 280 -19.95 -18.79 0.62
C GLU A 280 -18.94 -19.71 1.31
N GLN A 281 -19.45 -20.73 2.01
CA GLN A 281 -18.65 -21.71 2.76
C GLN A 281 -17.85 -22.68 1.87
N SER A 282 -18.21 -22.80 0.58
CA SER A 282 -17.49 -23.67 -0.38
C SER A 282 -16.06 -23.14 -0.64
N LEU A 283 -15.89 -21.82 -0.72
CA LEU A 283 -14.61 -21.13 -0.94
C LEU A 283 -13.65 -21.27 0.25
N LYS A 284 -14.16 -21.45 1.46
CA LYS A 284 -13.35 -21.71 2.66
C LYS A 284 -12.41 -22.90 2.48
N ARG A 285 -12.83 -23.93 1.72
CA ARG A 285 -12.01 -25.13 1.47
C ARG A 285 -10.82 -24.85 0.55
N GLN A 286 -10.89 -23.78 -0.23
CA GLN A 286 -9.83 -23.37 -1.15
C GLN A 286 -8.74 -22.57 -0.44
N LEU A 287 -9.08 -21.88 0.66
CA LEU A 287 -8.16 -21.02 1.41
C LEU A 287 -6.82 -21.71 1.76
N PRO A 288 -6.78 -22.93 2.33
CA PRO A 288 -5.49 -23.58 2.63
C PRO A 288 -4.64 -23.87 1.40
N LEU A 289 -5.26 -24.18 0.25
CA LEU A 289 -4.53 -24.43 -0.99
C LEU A 289 -3.97 -23.12 -1.56
N SER A 290 -4.79 -22.06 -1.59
CA SER A 290 -4.40 -20.74 -2.06
C SER A 290 -3.27 -20.15 -1.20
N LEU A 291 -3.34 -20.28 0.13
CA LEU A 291 -2.28 -19.86 1.05
C LEU A 291 -0.96 -20.59 0.79
N ARG A 292 -0.99 -21.91 0.53
CA ARG A 292 0.23 -22.67 0.19
C ARG A 292 0.84 -22.20 -1.13
N ARG A 293 0.01 -21.94 -2.15
CA ARG A 293 0.48 -21.41 -3.44
C ARG A 293 1.08 -20.02 -3.29
N GLY A 294 0.42 -19.14 -2.57
CA GLY A 294 0.93 -17.79 -2.32
C GLY A 294 2.24 -17.80 -1.53
N ALA A 295 2.35 -18.64 -0.50
CA ALA A 295 3.60 -18.82 0.24
C ALA A 295 4.74 -19.34 -0.67
N GLN A 296 4.45 -20.27 -1.59
CA GLN A 296 5.44 -20.74 -2.56
C GLN A 296 5.90 -19.63 -3.50
N GLN A 297 5.00 -18.79 -4.00
CA GLN A 297 5.34 -17.64 -4.84
C GLN A 297 6.22 -16.64 -4.11
N ILE A 298 5.91 -16.34 -2.84
CA ILE A 298 6.76 -15.48 -1.99
C ILE A 298 8.17 -16.07 -1.87
N GLU A 299 8.30 -17.35 -1.52
CA GLU A 299 9.63 -17.94 -1.33
C GLU A 299 10.43 -18.02 -2.64
N LEU A 300 9.77 -18.29 -3.78
CA LEU A 300 10.41 -18.23 -5.10
C LEU A 300 10.90 -16.80 -5.41
N PHE A 301 10.07 -15.78 -5.16
CA PHE A 301 10.45 -14.39 -5.35
C PHE A 301 11.63 -14.01 -4.46
N VAL A 302 11.59 -14.39 -3.17
CA VAL A 302 12.67 -14.11 -2.22
C VAL A 302 13.98 -14.76 -2.69
N GLN A 303 13.96 -16.03 -3.08
CA GLN A 303 15.15 -16.75 -3.59
C GLN A 303 15.73 -16.12 -4.86
N GLN A 304 14.88 -15.68 -5.78
CA GLN A 304 15.32 -15.05 -7.03
C GLN A 304 15.90 -13.65 -6.81
N ASN A 305 15.49 -12.95 -5.75
CA ASN A 305 15.87 -11.58 -5.46
C ASN A 305 16.72 -11.46 -4.18
N GLU A 306 17.32 -12.56 -3.71
CA GLU A 306 18.10 -12.66 -2.46
C GLU A 306 19.27 -11.65 -2.38
N SER A 307 19.72 -11.14 -3.52
CA SER A 307 20.83 -10.19 -3.59
C SER A 307 20.39 -8.73 -3.78
N GLN A 308 19.19 -8.46 -4.29
CA GLN A 308 18.73 -7.12 -4.65
C GLN A 308 17.21 -7.09 -4.87
N VAL A 309 16.42 -6.75 -3.84
CA VAL A 309 15.13 -6.08 -4.10
C VAL A 309 15.49 -4.62 -4.31
N LEU A 310 15.99 -4.28 -5.51
CA LEU A 310 16.21 -2.89 -5.88
C LEU A 310 14.88 -2.14 -5.70
N LEU A 311 14.97 -0.89 -5.26
CA LEU A 311 13.91 0.08 -5.52
C LEU A 311 13.68 0.03 -7.03
N HIS A 312 12.62 -0.67 -7.45
CA HIS A 312 12.35 -0.88 -8.86
C HIS A 312 12.31 0.50 -9.51
N GLN A 313 13.05 0.67 -10.61
CA GLN A 313 12.76 1.78 -11.50
C GLN A 313 11.26 1.74 -11.79
N ARG A 314 10.55 2.84 -11.55
CA ARG A 314 9.12 2.92 -11.82
C ARG A 314 8.92 2.67 -13.31
N THR A 315 8.66 1.42 -13.68
CA THR A 315 8.11 1.11 -14.99
C THR A 315 6.63 1.38 -14.87
N VAL A 316 6.22 2.53 -15.38
CA VAL A 316 4.81 2.77 -15.61
C VAL A 316 4.41 1.92 -16.81
N LEU A 317 3.50 0.99 -16.57
CA LEU A 317 2.92 0.16 -17.63
C LEU A 317 1.66 0.88 -18.10
N GLY A 318 1.57 1.19 -19.40
CA GLY A 318 0.38 1.82 -19.97
C GLY A 318 -0.89 1.05 -19.62
N THR A 319 -2.02 1.74 -19.43
CA THR A 319 -3.27 1.13 -18.95
C THR A 319 -4.10 0.51 -20.08
N ASP A 320 -3.47 -0.21 -21.00
CA ASP A 320 -4.12 -0.75 -22.21
C ASP A 320 -5.32 -1.68 -21.90
N ARG A 321 -5.47 -2.08 -20.64
CA ARG A 321 -6.53 -2.95 -20.12
C ARG A 321 -7.69 -2.23 -19.44
N LEU A 322 -7.61 -0.91 -19.22
CA LEU A 322 -8.60 -0.17 -18.44
C LEU A 322 -9.44 0.76 -19.32
N ALA A 323 -10.49 0.22 -19.94
CA ALA A 323 -11.55 1.05 -20.48
C ALA A 323 -12.31 1.71 -19.30
N GLY A 324 -12.52 3.04 -19.35
CA GLY A 324 -13.30 3.75 -18.33
C GLY A 324 -12.49 4.15 -17.09
N VAL A 325 -11.33 4.79 -17.29
CA VAL A 325 -10.59 5.48 -16.24
C VAL A 325 -10.81 6.99 -16.36
N TRP A 326 -10.96 7.67 -15.23
CA TRP A 326 -11.07 9.14 -15.15
C TRP A 326 -10.19 9.69 -14.03
N GLY A 327 -9.66 10.91 -14.19
CA GLY A 327 -8.81 11.59 -13.20
C GLY A 327 -7.30 11.47 -13.50
N PRO A 328 -6.42 11.69 -12.51
CA PRO A 328 -4.97 11.68 -12.69
C PRO A 328 -4.39 10.45 -13.39
N ILE A 329 -4.99 9.27 -13.20
CA ILE A 329 -4.59 8.05 -13.93
C ILE A 329 -4.90 8.19 -15.43
N ALA A 330 -6.08 8.71 -15.79
CA ALA A 330 -6.45 8.91 -17.20
C ALA A 330 -5.56 9.95 -17.89
N ASP A 331 -5.22 11.05 -17.21
CA ASP A 331 -4.34 12.08 -17.76
C ASP A 331 -2.93 11.54 -18.01
N PHE A 332 -2.44 10.70 -17.10
CA PHE A 332 -1.17 10.01 -17.25
C PHE A 332 -1.19 9.07 -18.47
N VAL A 333 -2.27 8.30 -18.64
CA VAL A 333 -2.45 7.38 -19.76
C VAL A 333 -2.55 8.11 -21.09
N ALA A 334 -3.16 9.29 -21.12
CA ALA A 334 -3.24 10.09 -22.34
C ALA A 334 -1.89 10.72 -22.75
N SER A 335 -0.89 10.75 -21.87
CA SER A 335 0.41 11.39 -22.11
C SER A 335 1.54 10.41 -22.47
N HIS A 336 1.28 9.10 -22.45
CA HIS A 336 2.21 8.02 -22.77
C HIS A 336 1.56 7.07 -23.77
#